data_AF-A0A1Y3T054-F1
#
_entry.id   AF-A0A1Y3T054-F1
#
_cell.length_a   1.000
_cell.length_b   1.000
_cell.length_c   1.000
_cell.angle_alpha   90.00
_cell.angle_beta   90.00
_cell.angle_gamma   90.00
#
_symmetry.space_group_name_H-M   'P 1'
#
loop_
_entity.id
_entity.type
_entity.pdbx_description
1 polymer ?
#
loop_
_entity_poly.entity_id
_entity_poly.type
_entity_poly.pdbx_seq_one_letter_code
_entity_poly.pdbx_strand_id
1 'polypeptide(L)'
;MNKKLILRHKINENPYGLYNSQLKPMSREETIEFFNEIDLTDEELLSLNDYILEDAGHSFFDNAYMVWNECGEHMNFIDGLRMSETCWNEDTSAEEAESHIITYEAHFEDQSWVATIDRIQLYHDYSDVVFKGRGSAIRAFVGRADELWICMPDQHVCTTLASSDDIFWNGEMLSSLMKNNIDGATLAYGIRCLCEEYFI
;
A
#
# COMPACT_ATOMS: atom_id res chain seq x y z
N MET A 1 11.28 29.01 5.44
CA MET A 1 10.25 29.64 6.28
C MET A 1 9.96 28.66 7.42
N ASN A 2 9.85 29.08 8.69
CA ASN A 2 9.57 28.10 9.77
C ASN A 2 8.19 27.49 9.55
N LYS A 3 8.15 26.18 9.20
CA LYS A 3 6.92 25.41 9.05
C LYS A 3 6.18 25.46 10.39
N LYS A 4 4.96 26.00 10.40
CA LYS A 4 4.21 26.18 11.66
C LYS A 4 2.97 25.29 11.64
N LEU A 5 3.13 24.10 12.21
CA LEU A 5 2.07 23.11 12.40
C LEU A 5 0.97 23.71 13.31
N ILE A 6 -0.29 23.70 12.85
CA ILE A 6 -1.43 24.24 13.61
C ILE A 6 -2.13 23.09 14.32
N LEU A 7 -1.81 22.89 15.60
CA LEU A 7 -2.44 21.87 16.45
C LEU A 7 -3.74 22.38 17.08
N ARG A 8 -4.86 21.63 16.97
CA ARG A 8 -6.13 21.97 17.63
C ARG A 8 -6.07 21.72 19.16
N HIS A 9 -6.54 22.70 19.93
CA HIS A 9 -6.49 22.73 21.41
C HIS A 9 -7.25 21.62 22.16
N LYS A 10 -8.14 20.85 21.53
CA LYS A 10 -8.87 19.72 22.16
C LYS A 10 -8.19 18.37 21.96
N ILE A 11 -7.18 18.30 21.09
CA ILE A 11 -6.42 17.09 20.75
C ILE A 11 -4.94 17.35 21.09
N ASN A 12 -4.68 17.81 22.32
CA ASN A 12 -3.32 18.11 22.78
C ASN A 12 -2.48 16.85 23.05
N GLU A 13 -3.04 15.66 22.88
CA GLU A 13 -2.33 14.40 23.15
C GLU A 13 -1.92 13.67 21.88
N ASN A 14 -2.65 13.79 20.75
CA ASN A 14 -2.29 13.13 19.49
C ASN A 14 -3.13 13.57 18.27
N PRO A 15 -2.94 14.78 17.72
CA PRO A 15 -3.79 15.32 16.66
C PRO A 15 -3.68 14.60 15.31
N TYR A 16 -2.62 13.82 15.10
CA TYR A 16 -2.34 13.10 13.86
C TYR A 16 -2.40 11.57 14.02
N GLY A 17 -2.79 11.06 15.20
CA GLY A 17 -2.79 9.62 15.47
C GLY A 17 -1.39 8.97 15.47
N LEU A 18 -0.33 9.74 15.67
CA LEU A 18 1.06 9.28 15.67
C LEU A 18 1.44 8.61 17.00
N TYR A 19 2.24 7.55 16.92
CA TYR A 19 2.76 6.83 18.09
C TYR A 19 4.28 6.78 18.02
N ASN A 20 4.95 6.89 19.17
CA ASN A 20 6.39 6.71 19.24
C ASN A 20 6.76 5.22 19.14
N SER A 21 8.06 4.93 19.10
CA SER A 21 8.61 3.57 19.02
C SER A 21 8.19 2.62 20.16
N GLN A 22 7.59 3.15 21.23
CA GLN A 22 7.05 2.37 22.36
C GLN A 22 5.54 2.16 22.26
N LEU A 23 4.92 2.46 21.11
CA LEU A 23 3.47 2.38 20.91
C LEU A 23 2.69 3.26 21.90
N LYS A 24 3.24 4.43 22.25
CA LYS A 24 2.53 5.46 23.01
C LYS A 24 2.18 6.64 22.12
N PRO A 25 1.02 7.29 22.30
CA PRO A 25 0.66 8.49 21.56
C PRO A 25 1.78 9.54 21.66
N MET A 26 2.19 10.07 20.52
CA MET A 26 3.22 11.12 20.47
C MET A 26 2.69 12.40 21.09
N SER A 27 3.48 12.99 21.98
CA SER A 27 3.25 14.33 22.50
C SER A 27 3.29 15.37 21.38
N ARG A 28 2.85 16.59 21.71
CA ARG A 28 2.92 17.75 20.81
C ARG A 28 4.35 18.00 20.33
N GLU A 29 5.32 17.93 21.23
CA GLU A 29 6.73 18.15 20.93
C GLU A 29 7.28 17.04 20.02
N GLU A 30 6.99 15.77 20.32
CA GLU A 30 7.39 14.61 19.49
C GLU A 30 6.79 14.71 18.08
N THR A 31 5.52 15.13 17.97
CA THR A 31 4.85 15.37 16.68
C THR A 31 5.55 16.47 15.87
N ILE A 32 5.93 17.57 16.52
CA ILE A 32 6.62 18.67 15.86
C ILE A 32 8.02 18.25 15.41
N GLU A 33 8.75 17.51 16.24
CA GLU A 33 10.07 16.95 15.90
C GLU A 33 9.96 16.00 14.71
N PHE A 34 9.02 15.05 14.74
CA PHE A 34 8.75 14.14 13.63
C PHE A 34 8.53 14.89 12.29
N PHE A 35 7.67 15.90 12.29
CA PHE A 35 7.40 16.68 11.08
C PHE A 35 8.56 17.61 10.64
N ASN A 36 9.49 17.93 11.55
CA ASN A 36 10.70 18.67 11.20
C ASN A 36 11.80 17.76 10.63
N GLU A 37 11.80 16.47 11.01
CA GLU A 37 12.76 15.48 10.53
C GLU A 37 12.43 14.96 9.14
N ILE A 38 11.15 14.96 8.75
CA ILE A 38 10.71 14.54 7.42
C ILE A 38 10.66 15.73 6.44
N ASP A 39 11.08 15.49 5.19
CA ASP A 39 11.09 16.53 4.16
C ASP A 39 9.70 16.73 3.54
N LEU A 40 8.96 17.65 4.16
CA LEU A 40 7.60 18.04 3.79
C LEU A 40 7.54 19.33 2.98
N THR A 41 6.83 19.36 1.87
CA THR A 41 6.51 20.63 1.20
C THR A 41 5.47 21.44 1.99
N ASP A 42 5.40 22.74 1.74
CA ASP A 42 4.38 23.60 2.35
C ASP A 42 2.96 23.21 1.88
N GLU A 43 2.82 22.63 0.69
CA GLU A 43 1.57 22.16 0.11
C GLU A 43 1.07 20.88 0.80
N GLU A 44 1.94 19.88 0.98
CA GLU A 44 1.62 18.66 1.73
C GLU A 44 1.22 18.95 3.18
N LEU A 45 1.90 19.92 3.80
CA LEU A 45 1.56 20.35 5.16
C LEU A 45 0.19 21.03 5.22
N LEU A 46 -0.21 21.77 4.17
CA LEU A 46 -1.52 22.39 4.07
C LEU A 46 -2.63 21.34 3.86
N SER A 47 -2.45 20.42 2.91
CA SER A 47 -3.39 19.32 2.64
C SER A 47 -3.65 18.49 3.90
N LEU A 48 -2.58 18.16 4.63
CA LEU A 48 -2.70 17.41 5.89
C LEU A 48 -3.49 18.18 6.96
N ASN A 49 -3.27 19.48 7.06
CA ASN A 49 -4.04 20.32 7.99
C ASN A 49 -5.51 20.36 7.57
N ASP A 50 -5.82 20.57 6.30
CA ASP A 50 -7.19 20.64 5.81
C ASP A 50 -7.95 19.32 6.05
N TYR A 51 -7.33 18.17 5.74
CA TYR A 51 -7.88 16.83 6.01
C TYR A 51 -8.33 16.61 7.46
N ILE A 52 -7.52 17.07 8.42
CA ILE A 52 -7.81 16.96 9.86
C ILE A 52 -8.83 18.00 10.31
N LEU A 53 -8.87 19.16 9.66
CA LEU A 53 -9.80 20.23 10.00
C LEU A 53 -11.23 19.93 9.55
N GLU A 54 -11.40 19.15 8.48
CA GLU A 54 -12.68 18.77 7.86
C GLU A 54 -13.55 17.84 8.72
N ASP A 55 -12.97 16.87 9.44
CA ASP A 55 -13.72 16.02 10.37
C ASP A 55 -12.92 15.72 11.66
N ALA A 56 -13.55 15.94 12.82
CA ALA A 56 -12.97 15.61 14.12
C ALA A 56 -12.95 14.10 14.43
N GLY A 57 -13.64 13.29 13.62
CA GLY A 57 -13.64 11.84 13.64
C GLY A 57 -12.62 11.20 12.69
N HIS A 58 -11.93 11.99 11.85
CA HIS A 58 -10.82 11.48 11.05
C HIS A 58 -9.68 11.05 11.98
N SER A 59 -9.64 9.76 12.28
CA SER A 59 -8.52 9.13 12.94
C SER A 59 -7.67 8.50 11.83
N PHE A 60 -6.46 9.02 11.64
CA PHE A 60 -5.49 8.57 10.62
C PHE A 60 -5.04 7.10 10.81
N PHE A 61 -5.60 6.42 11.82
CA PHE A 61 -5.31 5.06 12.28
C PHE A 61 -5.61 3.97 11.24
N ASP A 62 -6.61 4.14 10.38
CA ASP A 62 -7.07 3.02 9.55
C ASP A 62 -6.21 2.80 8.30
N ASN A 63 -5.35 3.75 7.90
CA ASN A 63 -4.64 3.66 6.62
C ASN A 63 -3.12 3.76 6.77
N ALA A 64 -2.58 4.86 7.28
CA ALA A 64 -1.11 5.03 7.28
C ALA A 64 -0.38 4.30 8.42
N TYR A 65 -1.03 4.09 9.58
CA TYR A 65 -0.41 3.31 10.67
C TYR A 65 -0.31 1.82 10.31
N MET A 66 -1.28 1.26 9.60
CA MET A 66 -1.17 -0.11 9.08
C MET A 66 -0.06 -0.19 8.02
N VAL A 67 -0.04 0.74 7.07
CA VAL A 67 1.00 0.81 6.02
C VAL A 67 2.41 1.02 6.61
N TRP A 68 2.56 1.88 7.62
CA TRP A 68 3.85 2.10 8.31
C TRP A 68 4.30 0.88 9.12
N ASN A 69 3.38 0.21 9.81
CA ASN A 69 3.69 -0.96 10.62
C ASN A 69 3.96 -2.22 9.75
N GLU A 70 3.55 -2.21 8.48
CA GLU A 70 3.73 -3.29 7.49
C GLU A 70 4.97 -3.09 6.59
N CYS A 71 5.38 -1.85 6.30
CA CYS A 71 6.49 -1.53 5.38
C CYS A 71 7.86 -1.33 6.06
N GLY A 72 7.94 -1.40 7.39
CA GLY A 72 9.19 -1.23 8.14
C GLY A 72 9.76 0.19 8.12
N GLU A 73 10.96 0.37 8.69
CA GLU A 73 11.61 1.67 9.01
C GLU A 73 11.88 2.61 7.80
N HIS A 74 11.51 2.22 6.58
CA HIS A 74 11.92 2.90 5.35
C HIS A 74 10.82 3.72 4.66
N MET A 75 9.55 3.53 5.02
CA MET A 75 8.44 4.30 4.45
C MET A 75 7.92 5.31 5.49
N ASN A 76 8.03 6.60 5.20
CA ASN A 76 7.59 7.62 6.15
C ASN A 76 6.10 7.98 5.93
N PHE A 77 5.51 8.63 6.91
CA PHE A 77 4.10 9.06 6.92
C PHE A 77 3.64 9.77 5.63
N ILE A 78 4.53 10.51 4.96
CA ILE A 78 4.23 11.24 3.72
C ILE A 78 4.21 10.33 2.51
N ASP A 79 5.00 9.26 2.51
CA ASP A 79 4.92 8.25 1.45
C ASP A 79 3.55 7.56 1.50
N GLY A 80 3.03 7.26 2.70
CA GLY A 80 1.67 6.76 2.88
C GLY A 80 0.58 7.77 2.45
N LEU A 81 0.75 9.06 2.76
CA LEU A 81 -0.15 10.13 2.30
C LEU A 81 -0.14 10.25 0.77
N ARG A 82 1.04 10.30 0.15
CA ARG A 82 1.22 10.36 -1.31
C ARG A 82 0.59 9.15 -2.00
N MET A 83 0.74 7.94 -1.46
CA MET A 83 0.05 6.76 -1.98
C MET A 83 -1.46 6.92 -1.94
N SER A 84 -2.01 7.45 -0.84
CA SER A 84 -3.46 7.71 -0.75
C SER A 84 -3.93 8.77 -1.76
N GLU A 85 -3.23 9.89 -1.92
CA GLU A 85 -3.61 10.94 -2.88
C GLU A 85 -3.47 10.45 -4.33
N THR A 86 -2.49 9.58 -4.61
CA THR A 86 -2.33 8.95 -5.93
C THR A 86 -3.45 7.94 -6.23
N CYS A 87 -4.00 7.28 -5.19
CA CYS A 87 -5.16 6.40 -5.32
C CYS A 87 -6.49 7.14 -5.54
N TRP A 88 -6.54 8.46 -5.28
CA TRP A 88 -7.76 9.29 -5.42
C TRP A 88 -7.66 10.37 -6.51
N ASN A 89 -6.49 10.65 -7.06
CA ASN A 89 -6.34 11.51 -8.22
C ASN A 89 -6.73 10.76 -9.50
N GLU A 90 -8.00 10.93 -9.91
CA GLU A 90 -8.55 10.51 -11.22
C GLU A 90 -7.82 11.16 -12.43
N ASP A 91 -6.88 12.09 -12.20
CA ASP A 91 -6.24 12.92 -13.22
C ASP A 91 -4.73 12.65 -13.44
N THR A 92 -4.15 11.60 -12.87
CA THR A 92 -2.86 11.12 -13.40
C THR A 92 -3.17 10.52 -14.76
N SER A 93 -2.69 11.15 -15.83
CA SER A 93 -2.93 10.77 -17.22
C SER A 93 -2.67 9.27 -17.42
N ALA A 94 -3.72 8.48 -17.22
CA ALA A 94 -3.84 7.16 -17.79
C ALA A 94 -3.80 7.43 -19.28
N GLU A 95 -2.62 7.27 -19.89
CA GLU A 95 -2.58 6.84 -21.28
C GLU A 95 -3.59 5.71 -21.34
N GLU A 96 -4.68 5.90 -22.11
CA GLU A 96 -5.83 5.02 -22.18
C GLU A 96 -5.34 3.58 -22.11
N ALA A 97 -5.43 2.98 -20.92
CA ALA A 97 -4.80 1.70 -20.67
C ALA A 97 -5.54 0.72 -21.57
N GLU A 98 -4.92 0.34 -22.69
CA GLU A 98 -5.35 -0.80 -23.47
C GLU A 98 -5.57 -1.90 -22.45
N SER A 99 -6.79 -2.47 -22.46
CA SER A 99 -7.21 -3.53 -21.56
C SER A 99 -6.33 -4.76 -21.77
N HIS A 100 -5.11 -4.71 -21.24
CA HIS A 100 -4.12 -5.74 -21.33
C HIS A 100 -4.45 -6.75 -20.24
N ILE A 101 -4.81 -7.95 -20.68
CA ILE A 101 -5.13 -9.06 -19.79
C ILE A 101 -3.98 -10.05 -19.89
N ILE A 102 -3.29 -10.27 -18.78
CA ILE A 102 -2.30 -11.34 -18.69
C ILE A 102 -3.04 -12.61 -18.27
N THR A 103 -2.94 -13.67 -19.06
CA THR A 103 -3.47 -14.99 -18.71
C THR A 103 -2.34 -15.92 -18.31
N TYR A 104 -2.48 -16.60 -17.17
CA TYR A 104 -1.44 -17.49 -16.65
C TYR A 104 -2.04 -18.76 -16.04
N GLU A 105 -1.23 -19.81 -15.95
CA GLU A 105 -1.59 -21.05 -15.25
C GLU A 105 -1.04 -21.00 -13.82
N ALA A 106 -1.92 -21.18 -12.84
CA ALA A 106 -1.57 -21.27 -11.43
C ALA A 106 -1.70 -22.72 -10.95
N HIS A 107 -0.85 -23.12 -10.02
CA HIS A 107 -0.79 -24.47 -9.49
C HIS A 107 -0.78 -24.47 -7.96
N PHE A 108 -1.51 -25.41 -7.36
CA PHE A 108 -1.41 -25.72 -5.93
C PHE A 108 -1.67 -27.20 -5.71
N GLU A 109 -0.70 -27.90 -5.09
CA GLU A 109 -0.68 -29.37 -5.01
C GLU A 109 -0.93 -30.01 -6.38
N ASP A 110 -1.89 -30.94 -6.48
CA ASP A 110 -2.23 -31.67 -7.71
C ASP A 110 -3.24 -30.92 -8.61
N GLN A 111 -3.54 -29.65 -8.30
CA GLN A 111 -4.52 -28.85 -9.03
C GLN A 111 -3.86 -27.74 -9.83
N SER A 112 -4.35 -27.50 -11.05
CA SER A 112 -4.05 -26.30 -11.83
C SER A 112 -5.31 -25.61 -12.32
N TRP A 113 -5.22 -24.30 -12.55
CA TRP A 113 -6.28 -23.50 -13.12
C TRP A 113 -5.72 -22.33 -13.91
N VAL A 114 -6.52 -21.86 -14.86
CA VAL A 114 -6.24 -20.61 -15.58
C VAL A 114 -6.72 -19.44 -14.73
N ALA A 115 -5.85 -18.45 -14.58
CA ALA A 115 -6.09 -17.20 -13.89
C ALA A 115 -5.76 -16.01 -14.82
N THR A 116 -6.24 -14.83 -14.46
CA THR A 116 -5.95 -13.60 -15.21
C THR A 116 -5.52 -12.45 -14.31
N ILE A 117 -4.72 -11.55 -14.86
CA ILE A 117 -4.46 -10.22 -14.33
C ILE A 117 -5.18 -9.25 -15.25
N ASP A 118 -6.15 -8.54 -14.69
CA ASP A 118 -6.96 -7.55 -15.39
C ASP A 118 -6.69 -6.16 -14.80
N ARG A 119 -7.17 -5.12 -15.48
CA ARG A 119 -7.12 -3.72 -15.02
C ARG A 119 -5.72 -3.27 -14.60
N ILE A 120 -4.72 -3.66 -15.38
CA ILE A 120 -3.33 -3.34 -15.11
C ILE A 120 -3.13 -1.85 -15.37
N GLN A 121 -2.95 -1.09 -14.29
CA GLN A 121 -2.59 0.31 -14.34
C GLN A 121 -1.20 0.47 -13.75
N LEU A 122 -0.27 0.88 -14.61
CA LEU A 122 1.14 1.05 -14.25
C LEU A 122 1.35 2.45 -13.68
N TYR A 123 2.05 2.51 -12.56
CA TYR A 123 2.60 3.72 -11.96
C TYR A 123 4.13 3.62 -11.99
N HIS A 124 4.82 4.67 -11.55
CA HIS A 124 6.28 4.71 -11.64
C HIS A 124 6.94 3.53 -10.92
N ASP A 125 6.47 3.22 -9.71
CA ASP A 125 7.12 2.27 -8.79
C ASP A 125 6.23 1.07 -8.41
N TYR A 126 5.00 1.02 -8.94
CA TYR A 126 4.03 -0.04 -8.65
C TYR A 126 2.96 -0.18 -9.73
N SER A 127 2.14 -1.22 -9.65
CA SER A 127 0.98 -1.45 -10.50
C SER A 127 -0.27 -1.68 -9.66
N ASP A 128 -1.38 -1.05 -10.03
CA ASP A 128 -2.73 -1.43 -9.56
C ASP A 128 -3.27 -2.50 -10.50
N VAL A 129 -3.65 -3.65 -9.94
CA VAL A 129 -4.03 -4.82 -10.71
C VAL A 129 -5.19 -5.57 -10.04
N VAL A 130 -5.93 -6.33 -10.83
CA VAL A 130 -6.93 -7.28 -10.31
C VAL A 130 -6.57 -8.69 -10.74
N PHE A 131 -6.17 -9.51 -9.78
CA PHE A 131 -5.96 -10.95 -9.99
C PHE A 131 -7.29 -11.69 -9.91
N LYS A 132 -7.56 -12.58 -10.86
CA LYS A 132 -8.78 -13.39 -10.91
C LYS A 132 -8.44 -14.85 -11.09
N GLY A 133 -8.97 -15.70 -10.22
CA GLY A 133 -8.75 -17.15 -10.29
C GLY A 133 -9.84 -17.90 -9.53
N ARG A 134 -10.34 -19.00 -10.09
CA ARG A 134 -11.32 -19.90 -9.42
C ARG A 134 -12.53 -19.21 -8.76
N GLY A 135 -12.99 -18.10 -9.33
CA GLY A 135 -14.15 -17.35 -8.85
C GLY A 135 -13.86 -16.28 -7.79
N SER A 136 -12.59 -16.10 -7.37
CA SER A 136 -12.15 -14.93 -6.62
C SER A 136 -11.63 -13.84 -7.55
N ALA A 137 -11.73 -12.60 -7.08
CA ALA A 137 -11.13 -11.42 -7.70
C ALA A 137 -10.51 -10.58 -6.57
N ILE A 138 -9.21 -10.31 -6.67
CA ILE A 138 -8.42 -9.65 -5.63
C ILE A 138 -7.78 -8.44 -6.28
N ARG A 139 -8.17 -7.24 -5.84
CA ARG A 139 -7.46 -6.02 -6.18
C ARG A 139 -6.19 -5.94 -5.35
N ALA A 140 -5.08 -5.61 -5.98
CA ALA A 140 -3.80 -5.48 -5.32
C ALA A 140 -2.96 -4.38 -5.94
N PHE A 141 -2.12 -3.76 -5.12
CA PHE A 141 -0.98 -2.97 -5.56
C PHE A 141 0.27 -3.83 -5.45
N VAL A 142 1.02 -3.96 -6.53
CA VAL A 142 2.27 -4.73 -6.58
C VAL A 142 3.38 -3.79 -7.02
N GLY A 143 4.42 -3.65 -6.22
CA GLY A 143 5.52 -2.75 -6.52
C GLY A 143 6.86 -3.29 -6.07
N ARG A 144 7.91 -2.57 -6.45
CA ARG A 144 9.27 -2.88 -6.06
C ARG A 144 9.99 -1.61 -5.62
N ALA A 145 10.59 -1.69 -4.43
CA ALA A 145 11.58 -0.73 -3.97
C ALA A 145 12.92 -1.46 -3.84
N ASP A 146 13.45 -1.61 -2.61
CA ASP A 146 14.55 -2.54 -2.34
C ASP A 146 14.08 -4.01 -2.37
N GLU A 147 12.80 -4.24 -2.06
CA GLU A 147 12.14 -5.55 -2.04
C GLU A 147 10.86 -5.52 -2.89
N LEU A 148 10.42 -6.70 -3.32
CA LEU A 148 9.10 -6.87 -3.95
C LEU A 148 8.04 -6.79 -2.85
N TRP A 149 6.94 -6.10 -3.09
CA TRP A 149 5.87 -5.95 -2.11
C TRP A 149 4.49 -6.01 -2.75
N ILE A 150 3.50 -6.36 -1.93
CA ILE A 150 2.10 -6.39 -2.33
C ILE A 150 1.21 -5.83 -1.22
N CYS A 151 0.22 -5.05 -1.62
CA CYS A 151 -0.87 -4.56 -0.79
C CYS A 151 -2.22 -5.00 -1.36
N MET A 152 -3.08 -5.57 -0.52
CA MET A 152 -4.44 -6.02 -0.84
C MET A 152 -5.44 -5.27 0.05
N PRO A 153 -5.96 -4.13 -0.42
CA PRO A 153 -6.75 -3.22 0.42
C PRO A 153 -8.06 -3.83 0.91
N ASP A 154 -8.75 -4.63 0.07
CA ASP A 154 -10.04 -5.24 0.45
C ASP A 154 -9.90 -6.32 1.53
N GLN A 155 -8.67 -6.78 1.76
CA GLN A 155 -8.29 -7.84 2.70
C GLN A 155 -7.55 -7.28 3.91
N HIS A 156 -7.21 -5.98 3.89
CA HIS A 156 -6.41 -5.30 4.90
C HIS A 156 -5.08 -6.00 5.17
N VAL A 157 -4.34 -6.29 4.10
CA VAL A 157 -3.04 -6.97 4.17
C VAL A 157 -2.04 -6.27 3.26
N CYS A 158 -0.88 -5.87 3.79
CA CYS A 158 0.34 -5.68 3.00
C CYS A 158 1.49 -6.54 3.53
N THR A 159 2.40 -6.90 2.64
CA THR A 159 3.60 -7.66 3.01
C THR A 159 4.70 -7.51 1.97
N THR A 160 5.94 -7.78 2.39
CA THR A 160 7.06 -7.98 1.48
C THR A 160 7.11 -9.42 0.98
N LEU A 161 7.63 -9.57 -0.22
CA LEU A 161 7.74 -10.83 -0.94
C LEU A 161 9.21 -11.17 -1.17
N ALA A 162 9.49 -12.46 -1.36
CA ALA A 162 10.75 -12.89 -1.93
C ALA A 162 10.85 -12.44 -3.41
N SER A 163 11.89 -12.88 -4.13
CA SER A 163 11.94 -12.66 -5.57
C SER A 163 10.67 -13.16 -6.25
N SER A 164 10.25 -12.52 -7.35
CA SER A 164 9.06 -12.90 -8.13
C SER A 164 9.08 -14.37 -8.59
N ASP A 165 10.27 -14.95 -8.76
CA ASP A 165 10.46 -16.35 -9.15
C ASP A 165 10.28 -17.36 -8.00
N ASP A 166 10.29 -16.91 -6.74
CA ASP A 166 10.08 -17.77 -5.57
C ASP A 166 8.58 -17.93 -5.28
N ILE A 167 7.93 -18.64 -6.20
CA ILE A 167 6.48 -18.89 -6.17
C ILE A 167 6.08 -19.67 -4.92
N PHE A 168 6.96 -20.57 -4.45
CA PHE A 168 6.67 -21.40 -3.29
C PHE A 168 6.57 -20.54 -2.03
N TRP A 169 7.61 -19.74 -1.74
CA TRP A 169 7.64 -18.91 -0.55
C TRP A 169 6.56 -17.82 -0.59
N ASN A 170 6.42 -17.13 -1.74
CA ASN A 170 5.40 -16.10 -1.92
C ASN A 170 3.99 -16.71 -1.79
N GLY A 171 3.78 -17.90 -2.34
CA GLY A 171 2.54 -18.64 -2.22
C GLY A 171 2.20 -18.98 -0.77
N GLU A 172 3.14 -19.52 0.02
CA GLU A 172 2.94 -19.84 1.43
C GLU A 172 2.62 -18.58 2.26
N MET A 173 3.36 -17.49 2.04
CA MET A 173 3.15 -16.22 2.74
C MET A 173 1.75 -15.68 2.46
N LEU A 174 1.37 -15.54 1.19
CA LEU A 174 0.08 -14.98 0.78
C LEU A 174 -1.09 -15.86 1.21
N SER A 175 -0.91 -17.19 1.15
CA SER A 175 -1.91 -18.15 1.63
C SER A 175 -2.14 -18.03 3.13
N SER A 176 -1.08 -17.84 3.91
CA SER A 176 -1.15 -17.64 5.36
C SER A 176 -1.91 -16.35 5.72
N LEU A 177 -1.58 -15.25 5.04
CA LEU A 177 -2.19 -13.94 5.28
C LEU A 177 -3.69 -13.93 4.93
N MET A 178 -4.06 -14.47 3.76
CA MET A 178 -5.46 -14.52 3.32
C MET A 178 -6.25 -15.71 3.90
N LYS A 179 -5.57 -16.65 4.55
CA LYS A 179 -6.13 -17.94 4.99
C LYS A 179 -6.79 -18.73 3.85
N ASN A 180 -6.24 -18.60 2.64
CA ASN A 180 -6.71 -19.28 1.43
C ASN A 180 -5.55 -19.64 0.49
N ASN A 181 -5.28 -20.94 0.37
CA ASN A 181 -4.19 -21.47 -0.45
C ASN A 181 -4.37 -21.23 -1.96
N ILE A 182 -5.61 -21.25 -2.44
CA ILE A 182 -5.92 -21.05 -3.87
C ILE A 182 -5.65 -19.60 -4.25
N ASP A 183 -6.09 -18.66 -3.41
CA ASP A 183 -5.85 -17.24 -3.65
C ASP A 183 -4.35 -16.92 -3.53
N GLY A 184 -3.67 -17.48 -2.51
CA GLY A 184 -2.23 -17.29 -2.34
C GLY A 184 -1.42 -17.79 -3.54
N ALA A 185 -1.73 -18.98 -4.05
CA ALA A 185 -1.12 -19.48 -5.29
C ALA A 185 -1.49 -18.63 -6.52
N THR A 186 -2.76 -18.19 -6.64
CA THR A 186 -3.20 -17.32 -7.73
C THR A 186 -2.39 -16.04 -7.78
N LEU A 187 -2.16 -15.40 -6.63
CA LEU A 187 -1.36 -14.19 -6.54
C LEU A 187 0.12 -14.47 -6.83
N ALA A 188 0.73 -15.49 -6.24
CA ALA A 188 2.16 -15.76 -6.43
C ALA A 188 2.54 -15.98 -7.91
N TYR A 189 1.76 -16.80 -8.62
CA TYR A 189 1.96 -16.99 -10.06
C TYR A 189 1.68 -15.72 -10.87
N GLY A 190 0.65 -14.97 -10.49
CA GLY A 190 0.29 -13.72 -11.16
C GLY A 190 1.36 -12.65 -11.00
N ILE A 191 1.90 -12.47 -9.80
CA ILE A 191 2.98 -11.52 -9.51
C ILE A 191 4.23 -11.84 -10.33
N ARG A 192 4.59 -13.13 -10.46
CA ARG A 192 5.67 -13.53 -11.36
C ARG A 192 5.43 -13.05 -12.80
N CYS A 193 4.26 -13.36 -13.37
CA CYS A 193 3.94 -12.96 -14.73
C CYS A 193 3.86 -11.43 -14.89
N LEU A 194 3.38 -10.71 -13.88
CA LEU A 194 3.35 -9.25 -13.88
C LEU A 194 4.76 -8.66 -13.91
N CYS A 195 5.68 -9.17 -13.08
CA CYS A 195 7.07 -8.75 -13.06
C CYS A 195 7.81 -9.11 -14.36
N GLU A 196 7.53 -10.27 -14.96
CA GLU A 196 8.11 -10.68 -16.25
C GLU A 196 7.70 -9.73 -17.39
N GLU A 197 6.44 -9.29 -17.41
CA GLU A 197 5.90 -8.44 -18.48
C GLU A 197 6.33 -6.97 -18.33
N TYR A 198 6.28 -6.43 -17.11
CA TYR A 198 6.44 -4.99 -16.88
C TYR A 198 7.73 -4.59 -16.15
N PHE A 199 8.60 -5.56 -15.85
CA PHE A 199 9.88 -5.33 -15.18
C PHE A 199 9.75 -4.51 -13.88
N ILE A 200 8.75 -4.87 -13.07
CA ILE A 200 8.53 -4.32 -11.72
C ILE A 200 9.54 -4.94 -10.75
#